data_AF-A0A3C1CHS1-F1
#
_entry.id   AF-A0A3C1CHS1-F1
#
_cell.length_a   1.000
_cell.length_b   1.000
_cell.length_c   1.000
_cell.angle_alpha   90.00
_cell.angle_beta   90.00
_cell.angle_gamma   90.00
#
_symmetry.space_group_name_H-M   'P 1'
#
loop_
_entity.id
_entity.type
_entity.pdbx_description
1 polymer ?
#
loop_
_entity_poly.entity_id
_entity_poly.type
_entity_poly.pdbx_seq_one_letter_code
_entity_poly.pdbx_strand_id
1 'polypeptide(L)'
;MSTAEENRLEDSEFAFSEQRKEPLTDANHVRNAIARFDQVEGVTDAERDRAWKRITAAARQYDIEVSEHDWRQLFQGGKAHKR
;
A
#
# COMPACT_ATOMS: atom_id res chain seq x y z
N MET A 1 -12.16 -2.22 8.97
CA MET A 1 -11.86 -1.37 10.15
C MET A 1 -12.88 -0.22 10.20
N SER A 2 -13.27 0.25 11.39
CA SER A 2 -14.11 1.44 11.59
C SER A 2 -13.29 2.74 11.62
N THR A 3 -13.92 3.89 11.39
CA THR A 3 -13.24 5.20 11.43
C THR A 3 -12.62 5.51 12.80
N ALA A 4 -13.27 5.10 13.88
CA ALA A 4 -12.75 5.32 15.24
C ALA A 4 -11.50 4.47 15.52
N GLU A 5 -11.42 3.26 14.97
CA GLU A 5 -10.22 2.42 15.02
C GLU A 5 -9.09 3.03 14.18
N GLU A 6 -9.40 3.47 12.96
CA GLU A 6 -8.44 4.10 12.05
C GLU A 6 -7.81 5.38 12.63
N ASN A 7 -8.60 6.20 13.33
CA ASN A 7 -8.12 7.42 13.98
C ASN A 7 -7.14 7.17 15.13
N ARG A 8 -7.13 5.95 15.70
CA ARG A 8 -6.22 5.59 16.79
C ARG A 8 -4.88 5.04 16.28
N LEU A 9 -4.78 4.75 14.99
CA LEU A 9 -3.55 4.24 14.41
C LEU A 9 -2.46 5.31 14.39
N GLU A 10 -1.23 4.89 14.63
CA GLU A 10 -0.06 5.73 14.44
C GLU A 10 0.21 5.94 12.94
N ASP A 11 0.87 7.04 12.58
CA ASP A 11 1.22 7.32 11.18
C ASP A 11 2.14 6.22 10.57
N SER A 12 2.88 5.51 11.43
CA SER A 12 3.74 4.38 11.07
C SER A 12 2.94 3.16 10.55
N GLU A 13 1.65 3.07 10.88
CA GLU A 13 0.76 1.98 10.48
C GLU A 13 0.13 2.20 9.11
N PHE A 14 0.45 3.30 8.42
CA PHE A 14 0.00 3.61 7.07
C PHE A 14 1.15 3.52 6.07
N ALA A 15 0.87 3.05 4.86
CA ALA A 15 1.85 3.09 3.78
C ALA A 15 2.20 4.55 3.41
N PHE A 16 1.15 5.38 3.31
CA PHE A 16 1.24 6.82 3.07
C PHE A 16 0.98 7.56 4.39
N SER A 17 2.00 7.58 5.23
CA SER A 17 1.95 8.10 6.61
C SER A 17 1.43 9.55 6.70
N GLU A 18 1.88 10.43 5.80
CA GLU A 18 1.47 11.85 5.81
C GLU A 18 0.01 12.06 5.42
N GLN A 19 -0.52 11.21 4.54
CA GLN A 19 -1.90 11.26 4.08
C GLN A 19 -2.83 10.34 4.88
N ARG A 20 -2.28 9.53 5.80
CA ARG A 20 -2.96 8.44 6.51
C ARG A 20 -3.78 7.56 5.55
N LYS A 21 -3.18 7.16 4.43
CA LYS A 21 -3.79 6.25 3.44
C LYS A 21 -3.12 4.88 3.48
N GLU A 22 -3.90 3.86 3.12
CA GLU A 22 -3.45 2.46 3.08
C GLU A 22 -2.93 1.98 4.43
N PRO A 23 -3.81 1.74 5.43
CA PRO A 23 -3.39 1.09 6.67
C PRO A 23 -2.73 -0.26 6.38
N LEU A 24 -1.81 -0.69 7.24
CA LEU A 24 -1.02 -1.93 7.11
C LEU A 24 -1.16 -2.82 8.35
N THR A 25 -2.30 -2.74 9.04
CA THR A 25 -2.51 -3.35 10.37
C THR A 25 -2.83 -4.84 10.33
N ASP A 26 -3.12 -5.39 9.16
CA ASP A 26 -3.33 -6.82 8.98
C ASP A 26 -3.04 -7.26 7.53
N ALA A 27 -3.04 -8.57 7.30
CA ALA A 27 -2.76 -9.16 5.99
C ALA A 27 -3.75 -8.72 4.90
N ASN A 28 -5.02 -8.49 5.23
CA ASN A 28 -6.01 -8.04 4.25
C ASN A 28 -5.75 -6.59 3.85
N HIS A 29 -5.41 -5.73 4.82
CA HIS A 29 -5.02 -4.36 4.56
C HIS A 29 -3.78 -4.29 3.67
N VAL A 30 -2.75 -5.11 3.90
CA VAL A 30 -1.55 -5.14 3.05
C VAL A 30 -1.87 -5.60 1.63
N ARG A 31 -2.67 -6.66 1.45
CA ARG A 31 -3.10 -7.09 0.10
C ARG A 31 -3.89 -6.00 -0.62
N ASN A 32 -4.80 -5.32 0.08
CA ASN A 32 -5.56 -4.21 -0.47
C ASN A 32 -4.62 -3.05 -0.87
N ALA A 33 -3.65 -2.70 -0.04
CA ALA A 33 -2.68 -1.65 -0.32
C ALA A 33 -1.84 -1.93 -1.58
N ILE A 34 -1.46 -3.20 -1.81
CA ILE A 34 -0.80 -3.62 -3.06
C ILE A 34 -1.77 -3.47 -4.24
N ALA A 35 -2.98 -4.03 -4.12
CA ALA A 35 -3.95 -4.11 -5.21
C ALA A 35 -4.47 -2.75 -5.69
N ARG A 36 -4.53 -1.74 -4.81
CA ARG A 36 -5.01 -0.38 -5.13
C ARG A 36 -3.92 0.68 -5.13
N PHE A 37 -2.65 0.28 -5.11
CA PHE A 37 -1.52 1.20 -5.02
C PHE A 37 -1.54 2.26 -6.14
N ASP A 38 -1.96 1.88 -7.35
CA ASP A 38 -2.07 2.76 -8.50
C ASP A 38 -3.21 3.79 -8.39
N GLN A 39 -4.24 3.49 -7.60
CA GLN A 39 -5.41 4.33 -7.36
C GLN A 39 -5.16 5.42 -6.30
N VAL A 40 -4.04 5.37 -5.58
CA VAL A 40 -3.73 6.40 -4.57
C VAL A 40 -3.34 7.70 -5.25
N GLU A 41 -4.19 8.72 -5.15
CA GLU A 41 -3.95 10.04 -5.75
C GLU A 41 -3.40 11.06 -4.74
N GLY A 42 -2.87 12.17 -5.24
CA GLY A 42 -2.38 13.29 -4.43
C GLY A 42 -1.08 12.99 -3.68
N VAL A 43 -0.24 12.13 -4.26
CA VAL A 43 1.06 11.72 -3.71
C VAL A 43 2.14 11.84 -4.78
N THR A 44 3.34 12.19 -4.36
CA THR A 44 4.55 12.26 -5.18
C THR A 44 5.15 10.87 -5.39
N ASP A 45 5.98 10.71 -6.42
CA ASP A 45 6.75 9.49 -6.64
C ASP A 45 7.64 9.13 -5.44
N ALA A 46 8.20 10.14 -4.76
CA ALA A 46 9.01 9.92 -3.57
C ALA A 46 8.17 9.36 -2.40
N GLU A 47 6.90 9.77 -2.28
CA GLU A 47 5.96 9.19 -1.31
C GLU A 47 5.57 7.77 -1.70
N ARG A 48 5.36 7.50 -3.01
CA ARG A 48 5.13 6.15 -3.52
C ARG A 48 6.31 5.22 -3.23
N ASP A 49 7.53 5.67 -3.46
CA ASP A 49 8.74 4.89 -3.14
C ASP A 49 8.82 4.56 -1.64
N ARG A 50 8.48 5.51 -0.75
CA ARG A 50 8.42 5.28 0.70
C ARG A 50 7.29 4.30 1.07
N ALA A 51 6.11 4.47 0.48
CA ALA A 51 4.95 3.62 0.72
C ALA A 51 5.20 2.17 0.27
N TRP A 52 5.80 1.97 -0.91
CA TRP A 52 6.13 0.65 -1.42
C TRP A 52 7.09 -0.11 -0.51
N LYS A 53 8.09 0.57 0.06
CA LYS A 53 9.00 -0.02 1.06
C LYS A 53 8.25 -0.47 2.33
N ARG A 54 7.29 0.31 2.80
CA ARG A 54 6.46 -0.06 3.96
C ARG A 54 5.54 -1.24 3.66
N ILE A 55 4.87 -1.22 2.50
CA ILE A 55 3.98 -2.30 2.05
C ILE A 55 4.76 -3.61 1.92
N THR A 56 5.91 -3.60 1.25
CA THR A 56 6.72 -4.82 1.09
C THR A 56 7.31 -5.32 2.41
N ALA A 57 7.65 -4.42 3.34
CA ALA A 57 8.05 -4.80 4.68
C ALA A 57 6.90 -5.46 5.46
N ALA A 58 5.70 -4.88 5.42
CA ALA A 58 4.50 -5.45 6.04
C ALA A 58 4.09 -6.77 5.38
N ALA A 59 4.19 -6.89 4.06
CA ALA A 59 3.91 -8.12 3.33
C ALA A 59 4.79 -9.27 3.82
N ARG A 60 6.08 -9.03 4.06
CA ARG A 60 6.98 -10.02 4.66
C ARG A 60 6.58 -10.43 6.08
N GLN A 61 6.05 -9.50 6.88
CA GLN A 61 5.60 -9.80 8.25
C GLN A 61 4.34 -10.67 8.27
N TYR A 62 3.49 -10.54 7.26
CA TYR A 62 2.24 -11.30 7.10
C TYR A 62 2.34 -12.47 6.12
N ASP A 63 3.55 -12.86 5.71
CA ASP A 63 3.81 -13.93 4.74
C ASP A 63 3.02 -13.78 3.42
N ILE A 64 2.88 -12.54 2.94
CA ILE A 64 2.29 -12.21 1.65
C ILE A 64 3.40 -12.16 0.60
N GLU A 65 3.29 -13.00 -0.42
CA GLU A 65 4.18 -12.97 -1.57
C GLU A 65 3.88 -11.76 -2.46
N VAL A 66 4.91 -11.00 -2.81
CA VAL A 66 4.85 -9.86 -3.74
C VAL A 66 5.86 -10.12 -4.85
N SER A 67 5.37 -10.30 -6.07
CA SER A 67 6.19 -10.56 -7.25
C SER A 67 6.90 -9.30 -7.75
N GLU A 68 6.32 -8.14 -7.50
CA GLU A 68 6.85 -6.86 -7.96
C GLU A 68 7.96 -6.36 -7.03
N HIS A 69 9.09 -6.02 -7.63
CA HIS A 69 10.21 -5.41 -6.92
C HIS A 69 10.04 -3.89 -6.80
N ASP A 70 9.36 -3.26 -7.77
CA ASP A 70 9.11 -1.82 -7.83
C ASP A 70 7.62 -1.56 -8.13
N TRP A 71 7.01 -0.62 -7.42
CA TRP A 71 5.61 -0.25 -7.63
C TRP A 71 5.32 0.20 -9.07
N ARG A 72 6.32 0.71 -9.80
CA ARG A 72 6.18 1.08 -11.23
C ARG A 72 5.79 -0.12 -12.09
N GLN A 73 6.12 -1.34 -11.68
CA GLN A 73 5.71 -2.57 -12.38
C GLN A 73 4.19 -2.78 -12.29
N LEU A 74 3.55 -2.35 -11.20
CA LEU A 74 2.09 -2.40 -11.05
C LEU A 74 1.38 -1.53 -12.10
N PHE A 75 1.95 -0.38 -12.44
CA PHE A 75 1.38 0.55 -13.44
C PHE A 75 1.55 0.04 -14.88
N GLN A 76 2.58 -0.75 -15.15
CA GLN A 76 2.82 -1.34 -16.46
C GLN A 76 1.86 -2.51 -16.74
N GLY A 77 1.51 -3.28 -15.71
CA GLY A 77 0.56 -4.40 -15.81
C GLY A 77 -0.90 -4.00 -16.04
N GLY A 78 -1.28 -2.77 -15.71
CA GLY A 78 -2.67 -2.28 -15.79
C GLY A 78 -3.29 -2.22 -17.19
N LYS A 79 -2.48 -2.24 -18.26
CA LYS A 79 -3.00 -2.34 -19.64
C LYS A 79 -3.41 -3.76 -20.05
N ALA A 80 -2.99 -4.79 -19.32
CA ALA A 80 -3.27 -6.19 -19.67
C ALA A 80 -4.50 -6.78 -18.95
N HIS A 81 -5.16 -6.05 -18.05
CA HIS A 81 -6.29 -6.56 -17.27
C HIS A 81 -7.59 -5.74 -17.33
N LYS A 82 -7.68 -4.76 -18.24
CA LYS A 82 -9.00 -4.23 -18.66
C LYS A 82 -9.65 -5.25 -19.59
N ARG A 83 -10.53 -6.08 -19.01
CA ARG A 83 -11.56 -6.82 -19.77
C ARG A 83 -12.45 -5.85 -20.55
#